data_AF-A0A0L8G663-F1
#
_entry.id   AF-A0A0L8G663-F1
#
_cell.length_a   1.000
_cell.length_b   1.000
_cell.length_c   1.000
_cell.angle_alpha   90.00
_cell.angle_beta   90.00
_cell.angle_gamma   90.00
#
_symmetry.space_group_name_H-M   'P 1'
#
loop_
_entity.id
_entity.type
_entity.pdbx_description
1 polymer ?
#
loop_
_entity_poly.entity_id
_entity_poly.type
_entity_poly.pdbx_seq_one_letter_code
_entity_poly.pdbx_strand_id
1 'polypeptide(L)'
;MKHITIAVASSGTAATLLSGGRTAHSCFKLPLDLSKKEKANCNLSHGFIKNKLLGETTMSHKVSFEAFDMALQDLRYNTRLMRRATVLLAGNFRQTLPVAPKGTRVDEVNAILKSFYLLSSVQKLRLTTNMRLQLSGDDADKTLSKQLLDVRNGTSIGEKDGRVSLPFGHIVSDLKDLMNKIGAPIMLLRNLDPPKLCNETRLIIKKIMLSVLEITILTGKASGEPVFIPRIPLIPSDMPFQYKRLQFPLKLSFVISINKAQGQSVDVAVLNLAEPVFSHGQLYVGCSSVGNLNHLFIYAPQGKTKNVVYQEALQT
;
A
#
# COMPACT_ATOMS: atom_id res chain seq x y z
N MET A 1 -34.72 -8.89 10.10
CA MET A 1 -34.06 -7.64 10.57
C MET A 1 -32.86 -7.36 9.67
N LYS A 2 -32.75 -6.19 9.03
CA LYS A 2 -31.53 -5.81 8.30
C LYS A 2 -30.47 -5.37 9.32
N HIS A 3 -29.39 -6.13 9.46
CA HIS A 3 -28.23 -5.68 10.25
C HIS A 3 -27.53 -4.55 9.47
N ILE A 4 -27.48 -3.35 10.05
CA ILE A 4 -26.84 -2.19 9.43
C ILE A 4 -25.35 -2.19 9.82
N THR A 5 -24.52 -2.94 9.11
CA THR A 5 -23.07 -2.92 9.35
C THR A 5 -22.43 -1.75 8.63
N ILE A 6 -21.64 -0.94 9.35
CA ILE A 6 -20.85 0.15 8.75
C ILE A 6 -19.41 -0.35 8.58
N ALA A 7 -18.92 -0.32 7.35
CA ALA A 7 -17.54 -0.64 7.02
C ALA A 7 -16.68 0.63 6.99
N VAL A 8 -15.63 0.66 7.81
CA VAL A 8 -14.76 1.82 7.97
C VAL A 8 -13.31 1.40 7.82
N ALA A 9 -12.48 2.19 7.13
CA ALA A 9 -11.04 1.93 6.98
C ALA A 9 -10.17 3.15 7.32
N SER A 10 -8.88 2.92 7.53
CA SER A 10 -7.88 3.96 7.84
C SER A 10 -7.56 4.86 6.64
N SER A 11 -7.51 4.29 5.43
CA SER A 11 -7.19 4.99 4.19
C SER A 11 -8.34 4.93 3.18
N GLY A 12 -8.34 5.86 2.21
CA GLY A 12 -9.34 5.88 1.15
C GLY A 12 -9.25 4.66 0.22
N THR A 13 -8.03 4.21 -0.09
CA THR A 13 -7.80 3.00 -0.89
C THR A 13 -8.32 1.76 -0.18
N ALA A 14 -8.03 1.61 1.11
CA ALA A 14 -8.56 0.51 1.93
C ALA A 14 -10.09 0.55 2.03
N ALA A 15 -10.69 1.74 2.13
CA ALA A 15 -12.14 1.89 2.20
C ALA A 15 -12.84 1.37 0.92
N THR A 16 -12.23 1.56 -0.26
CA THR A 16 -12.81 1.05 -1.53
C THR A 16 -12.83 -0.47 -1.63
N LEU A 17 -12.03 -1.18 -0.82
CA LEU A 17 -12.04 -2.65 -0.76
C LEU A 17 -13.21 -3.21 0.05
N LEU A 18 -13.92 -2.35 0.81
CA LEU A 18 -15.06 -2.73 1.61
C LEU A 18 -16.35 -2.28 0.90
N SER A 19 -17.34 -3.18 0.80
CA SER A 19 -18.65 -2.82 0.25
C SER A 19 -19.29 -1.69 1.07
N GLY A 20 -19.53 -0.53 0.44
CA GLY A 20 -20.03 0.68 1.09
C GLY A 20 -19.03 1.36 2.05
N GLY A 21 -17.74 1.02 1.95
CA GLY A 21 -16.71 1.48 2.87
C GLY A 21 -16.48 2.99 2.86
N ARG A 22 -16.16 3.54 4.03
CA ARG A 22 -15.77 4.95 4.21
C ARG A 22 -14.49 5.06 5.03
N THR A 23 -13.78 6.17 4.91
CA THR A 23 -12.64 6.43 5.81
C THR A 23 -13.13 6.76 7.21
N ALA A 24 -12.36 6.40 8.25
CA ALA A 24 -12.67 6.73 9.64
C ALA A 24 -12.86 8.23 9.84
N HIS A 25 -12.02 9.05 9.21
CA HIS A 25 -12.14 10.51 9.22
C HIS A 25 -13.47 11.01 8.66
N SER A 26 -13.91 10.49 7.52
CA SER A 26 -15.19 10.88 6.92
C SER A 26 -16.39 10.37 7.72
N CYS A 27 -16.29 9.13 8.20
CA CYS A 27 -17.37 8.43 8.90
C CYS A 27 -17.61 8.99 10.31
N PHE A 28 -16.56 9.34 11.04
CA PHE A 28 -16.63 9.78 12.44
C PHE A 28 -16.36 11.28 12.61
N LYS A 29 -16.09 12.00 11.52
CA LYS A 29 -15.73 13.42 11.51
C LYS A 29 -14.50 13.72 12.39
N LEU A 30 -13.53 12.79 12.38
CA LEU A 30 -12.27 12.97 13.09
C LEU A 30 -11.43 14.09 12.44
N PRO A 31 -10.69 14.88 13.23
CA PRO A 31 -9.72 15.82 12.68
C PRO A 31 -8.61 15.09 11.92
N LEU A 32 -8.08 15.71 10.86
CA LEU A 32 -7.11 15.08 9.96
C LEU A 32 -5.72 14.87 10.60
N ASP A 33 -5.32 15.72 11.54
CA ASP A 33 -4.05 15.59 12.26
C ASP A 33 -4.31 15.14 13.70
N LEU A 34 -4.21 13.82 13.90
CA LEU A 34 -4.33 13.18 15.20
C LEU A 34 -2.98 13.01 15.91
N SER A 35 -1.87 13.18 15.19
CA SER A 35 -0.52 12.97 15.73
C SER A 35 -0.12 14.05 16.75
N LYS A 36 -0.71 15.23 16.65
CA LYS A 36 -0.45 16.37 17.56
C LYS A 36 -1.47 16.53 18.68
N LYS A 37 -2.40 15.58 18.82
CA LYS A 37 -3.53 15.70 19.76
C LYS A 37 -3.50 14.58 20.77
N GLU A 38 -3.51 14.96 22.06
CA GLU A 38 -3.70 14.00 23.16
C GLU A 38 -5.14 13.46 23.21
N LYS A 39 -6.12 14.25 22.74
CA LYS A 39 -7.54 13.84 22.64
C LYS A 39 -8.17 14.34 21.35
N ALA A 40 -9.07 13.55 20.79
CA ALA A 40 -9.92 13.93 19.67
C ALA A 40 -11.39 13.68 19.99
N ASN A 41 -12.27 14.42 19.33
CA ASN A 41 -13.70 14.24 19.44
C ASN A 41 -14.23 13.63 18.14
N CYS A 42 -15.12 12.65 18.25
CA CYS A 42 -15.90 12.16 17.11
C CYS A 42 -17.29 12.80 17.16
N ASN A 43 -17.86 13.08 15.98
CA ASN A 43 -19.24 13.53 15.88
C ASN A 43 -20.07 12.41 15.25
N LEU A 44 -20.79 11.67 16.09
CA LEU A 44 -21.62 10.54 15.71
C LEU A 44 -23.10 10.91 15.89
N SER A 45 -23.94 10.67 14.90
CA SER A 45 -25.40 10.85 15.07
C SER A 45 -26.05 9.60 15.69
N HIS A 46 -27.22 9.76 16.32
CA HIS A 46 -27.95 8.67 16.98
C HIS A 46 -28.31 7.48 16.04
N GLY A 47 -28.25 7.65 14.71
CA GLY A 47 -28.47 6.56 13.75
C GLY A 47 -27.33 5.52 13.68
N PHE A 48 -26.16 5.78 14.26
CA PHE A 48 -24.95 4.94 14.12
C PHE A 48 -24.88 3.71 15.07
N ILE A 49 -25.99 3.25 15.65
CA ILE A 49 -25.97 2.49 16.91
C ILE A 49 -25.81 0.96 16.80
N LYS A 50 -25.93 0.31 15.62
CA LYS A 50 -25.98 -1.17 15.58
C LYS A 50 -24.96 -1.80 14.63
N ASN A 51 -23.86 -2.31 15.20
CA ASN A 51 -22.77 -3.13 14.62
C ASN A 51 -21.81 -2.39 13.66
N LYS A 52 -20.50 -2.46 13.93
CA LYS A 52 -19.48 -1.71 13.18
C LYS A 52 -18.27 -2.59 12.85
N LEU A 53 -17.88 -2.58 11.58
CA LEU A 53 -16.69 -3.24 11.07
C LEU A 53 -15.63 -2.17 10.78
N LEU A 54 -14.53 -2.20 11.51
CA LEU A 54 -13.34 -1.40 11.20
C LEU A 54 -12.35 -2.31 10.47
N GLY A 55 -12.35 -2.20 9.15
CA GLY A 55 -11.33 -2.79 8.29
C GLY A 55 -10.01 -1.99 8.36
N GLU A 56 -8.91 -2.68 8.07
CA GLU A 56 -7.52 -2.17 8.05
C GLU A 56 -7.19 -1.10 9.11
N THR A 57 -7.08 -1.53 10.36
CA THR A 57 -6.88 -0.67 11.53
C THR A 57 -5.41 -0.37 11.83
N THR A 58 -4.46 -1.05 11.18
CA THR A 58 -3.03 -0.95 11.51
C THR A 58 -2.47 0.46 11.31
N MET A 59 -2.94 1.18 10.29
CA MET A 59 -2.56 2.58 10.02
C MET A 59 -3.34 3.61 10.86
N SER A 60 -4.32 3.16 11.66
CA SER A 60 -5.14 4.08 12.45
C SER A 60 -4.44 4.45 13.75
N HIS A 61 -4.42 5.75 14.05
CA HIS A 61 -3.88 6.27 15.30
C HIS A 61 -4.77 5.85 16.47
N LYS A 62 -4.18 5.47 17.62
CA LYS A 62 -4.94 5.04 18.82
C LYS A 62 -5.97 6.08 19.29
N VAL A 63 -5.63 7.37 19.15
CA VAL A 63 -6.49 8.50 19.50
C VAL A 63 -7.81 8.49 18.72
N SER A 64 -7.83 7.93 17.50
CA SER A 64 -9.09 7.70 16.76
C SER A 64 -10.02 6.75 17.49
N PHE A 65 -9.47 5.69 18.09
CA PHE A 65 -10.25 4.68 18.82
C PHE A 65 -10.68 5.18 20.20
N GLU A 66 -9.84 5.96 20.86
CA GLU A 66 -10.17 6.65 22.11
C GLU A 66 -11.35 7.61 21.92
N ALA A 67 -11.25 8.48 20.91
CA ALA A 67 -12.31 9.40 20.53
C ALA A 67 -13.61 8.66 20.17
N PHE A 68 -13.48 7.51 19.52
CA PHE A 68 -14.61 6.68 19.12
C PHE A 68 -15.27 6.01 20.33
N ASP A 69 -14.50 5.48 21.28
CA ASP A 69 -15.04 4.92 22.52
C ASP A 69 -15.76 5.99 23.33
N MET A 70 -15.13 7.15 23.52
CA MET A 70 -15.72 8.30 24.21
C MET A 70 -17.04 8.72 23.58
N ALA A 71 -17.10 8.88 22.26
CA ALA A 71 -18.33 9.27 21.59
C ALA A 71 -19.45 8.19 21.71
N LEU A 72 -19.09 6.90 21.80
CA LEU A 72 -20.07 5.85 22.12
C LEU A 72 -20.55 5.94 23.57
N GLN A 73 -19.67 6.33 24.51
CA GLN A 73 -20.00 6.58 25.91
C GLN A 73 -20.96 7.76 26.07
N ASP A 74 -20.74 8.85 25.35
CA ASP A 74 -21.62 10.02 25.39
C ASP A 74 -23.01 9.68 24.81
N LEU A 75 -23.06 9.08 23.63
CA LEU A 75 -24.32 8.86 22.91
C LEU A 75 -25.31 7.91 23.59
N ARG A 76 -24.84 6.96 24.38
CA ARG A 76 -25.72 5.92 24.94
C ARG A 76 -26.02 6.12 26.44
N TYR A 77 -25.39 7.07 27.15
CA TYR A 77 -25.35 7.23 28.63
C TYR A 77 -24.99 6.01 29.52
N ASN A 78 -23.76 5.49 29.47
CA ASN A 78 -23.21 4.36 30.26
C ASN A 78 -21.71 4.21 29.95
N THR A 79 -21.00 3.57 30.85
CA THR A 79 -19.53 3.63 30.94
C THR A 79 -18.85 2.30 30.58
N ARG A 80 -19.58 1.29 30.09
CA ARG A 80 -19.01 -0.01 29.70
C ARG A 80 -18.27 0.08 28.36
N LEU A 81 -17.16 -0.65 28.22
CA LEU A 81 -16.34 -0.66 27.00
C LEU A 81 -17.15 -0.84 25.70
N MET A 82 -17.03 0.09 24.74
CA MET A 82 -17.70 0.08 23.42
C MET A 82 -19.22 -0.19 23.47
N ARG A 83 -19.80 -0.18 24.67
CA ARG A 83 -21.22 -0.19 25.04
C ARG A 83 -22.13 -1.13 24.27
N ARG A 84 -21.76 -2.41 24.22
CA ARG A 84 -22.49 -3.47 23.49
C ARG A 84 -22.55 -3.28 21.97
N ALA A 85 -21.74 -2.36 21.40
CA ALA A 85 -21.48 -2.42 19.96
C ALA A 85 -20.53 -3.60 19.71
N THR A 86 -20.92 -4.48 18.80
CA THR A 86 -19.97 -5.44 18.23
C THR A 86 -19.04 -4.67 17.30
N VAL A 87 -17.76 -4.60 17.68
CA VAL A 87 -16.70 -3.96 16.92
C VAL A 87 -15.71 -5.04 16.48
N LEU A 88 -15.58 -5.23 15.17
CA LEU A 88 -14.54 -6.10 14.61
C LEU A 88 -13.40 -5.21 14.10
N LEU A 89 -12.20 -5.42 14.64
CA LEU A 89 -10.97 -4.74 14.23
C LEU A 89 -10.14 -5.72 13.40
N ALA A 90 -9.85 -5.37 12.15
CA ALA A 90 -9.00 -6.18 11.28
C ALA A 90 -7.72 -5.43 10.90
N GLY A 91 -6.57 -6.08 11.01
CA GLY A 91 -5.29 -5.48 10.66
C GLY A 91 -4.12 -6.44 10.85
N ASN A 92 -2.97 -6.09 10.30
CA ASN A 92 -1.74 -6.84 10.41
C ASN A 92 -0.62 -5.89 10.85
N PHE A 93 -0.28 -5.90 12.15
CA PHE A 93 0.79 -5.06 12.72
C PHE A 93 2.20 -5.38 12.23
N ARG A 94 2.35 -6.27 11.24
CA ARG A 94 3.60 -6.48 10.49
C ARG A 94 3.64 -5.65 9.20
N GLN A 95 2.55 -4.95 8.87
CA GLN A 95 2.44 -3.98 7.79
C GLN A 95 2.75 -2.57 8.34
N THR A 96 2.59 -1.53 7.51
CA THR A 96 2.92 -0.16 7.93
C THR A 96 2.06 0.31 9.10
N LEU A 97 2.66 1.13 9.96
CA LEU A 97 2.07 1.70 11.19
C LEU A 97 1.55 3.12 10.92
N PRO A 98 0.76 3.72 11.84
CA PRO A 98 0.30 5.09 11.69
C PRO A 98 1.48 6.04 11.49
N VAL A 99 1.34 6.96 10.54
CA VAL A 99 2.40 7.93 10.23
C VAL A 99 2.49 8.95 11.37
N ALA A 100 3.66 9.05 11.99
CA ALA A 100 4.00 10.09 12.96
C ALA A 100 4.87 11.18 12.27
N PRO A 101 4.30 12.32 11.85
CA PRO A 101 5.05 13.34 11.11
C PRO A 101 6.19 13.91 11.95
N LYS A 102 7.43 13.81 11.46
CA LYS A 102 8.66 14.18 12.19
C LYS A 102 8.84 13.43 13.52
N GLY A 103 8.12 12.33 13.71
CA GLY A 103 8.20 11.49 14.90
C GLY A 103 9.37 10.51 14.83
N THR A 104 9.71 9.98 15.99
CA THR A 104 10.67 8.90 16.16
C THR A 104 9.99 7.54 16.06
N ARG A 105 10.78 6.46 16.04
CA ARG A 105 10.27 5.08 16.18
C ARG A 105 9.35 4.91 17.39
N VAL A 106 9.66 5.58 18.50
CA VAL A 106 8.87 5.49 19.73
C VAL A 106 7.50 6.13 19.52
N ASP A 107 7.42 7.25 18.80
CA ASP A 107 6.16 7.91 18.48
C ASP A 107 5.28 7.05 17.57
N GLU A 108 5.87 6.41 16.56
CA GLU A 108 5.15 5.45 15.69
C GLU A 108 4.60 4.27 16.51
N VAL A 109 5.40 3.69 17.40
CA VAL A 109 4.97 2.58 18.29
C VAL A 109 3.92 3.06 19.31
N ASN A 110 4.03 4.27 19.84
CA ASN A 110 3.05 4.81 20.78
C ASN A 110 1.73 5.17 20.10
N ALA A 111 1.71 5.38 18.79
CA ALA A 111 0.52 5.70 18.01
C ALA A 111 -0.34 4.47 17.66
N ILE A 112 0.20 3.25 17.68
CA ILE A 112 -0.53 2.05 17.25
C ILE A 112 -1.65 1.66 18.21
N LEU A 113 -2.66 0.97 17.68
CA LEU A 113 -3.74 0.40 18.49
C LEU A 113 -3.27 -0.58 19.59
N LYS A 114 -2.08 -1.20 19.49
CA LYS A 114 -1.56 -2.05 20.57
C LYS A 114 -1.20 -1.32 21.86
N SER A 115 -0.88 -0.03 21.80
CA SER A 115 -0.67 0.79 23.00
C SER A 115 -1.98 1.33 23.57
N PHE A 116 -3.13 0.98 22.97
CA PHE A 116 -4.46 1.36 23.45
C PHE A 116 -4.83 0.51 24.67
N TYR A 117 -5.24 1.19 25.74
CA TYR A 117 -5.52 0.59 27.05
C TYR A 117 -6.62 -0.48 27.04
N LEU A 118 -7.49 -0.49 26.02
CA LEU A 118 -8.62 -1.43 25.94
C LEU A 118 -8.29 -2.74 25.23
N LEU A 119 -7.09 -2.89 24.65
CA LEU A 119 -6.75 -4.10 23.88
C LEU A 119 -6.64 -5.36 24.77
N SER A 120 -6.43 -5.19 26.08
CA SER A 120 -6.44 -6.29 27.07
C SER A 120 -7.80 -7.00 27.17
N SER A 121 -8.88 -6.32 26.81
CA SER A 121 -10.26 -6.82 26.90
C SER A 121 -10.81 -7.35 25.57
N VAL A 122 -9.99 -7.37 24.51
CA VAL A 122 -10.40 -7.75 23.15
C VAL A 122 -10.09 -9.22 22.88
N GLN A 123 -11.07 -9.97 22.36
CA GLN A 123 -10.84 -11.32 21.86
C GLN A 123 -9.97 -11.29 20.60
N LYS A 124 -8.80 -11.94 20.67
CA LYS A 124 -7.84 -12.01 19.55
C LYS A 124 -8.15 -13.25 18.70
N LEU A 125 -8.40 -13.05 17.41
CA LEU A 125 -8.54 -14.12 16.41
C LEU A 125 -7.39 -14.00 15.40
N ARG A 126 -6.76 -15.13 15.04
CA ARG A 126 -5.62 -15.16 14.12
C ARG A 126 -5.94 -15.98 12.88
N LEU A 127 -5.78 -15.36 11.72
CA LEU A 127 -5.79 -16.05 10.43
C LEU A 127 -4.37 -16.49 10.08
N THR A 128 -4.22 -17.75 9.65
CA THR A 128 -2.91 -18.37 9.33
C THR A 128 -2.74 -18.63 7.84
N THR A 129 -3.82 -18.95 7.14
CA THR A 129 -3.81 -19.23 5.70
C THR A 129 -3.70 -17.95 4.89
N ASN A 130 -2.66 -17.86 4.05
CA ASN A 130 -2.52 -16.77 3.08
C ASN A 130 -3.29 -17.11 1.81
N MET A 131 -4.34 -16.36 1.50
CA MET A 131 -5.16 -16.57 0.29
C MET A 131 -4.65 -15.79 -0.92
N ARG A 132 -3.68 -14.89 -0.74
CA ARG A 132 -3.12 -14.05 -1.82
C ARG A 132 -2.00 -14.77 -2.57
N LEU A 133 -1.14 -15.50 -1.85
CA LEU A 133 -0.11 -16.33 -2.47
C LEU A 133 -0.79 -17.52 -3.14
N GLN A 134 -0.75 -17.56 -4.47
CA GLN A 134 -1.15 -18.75 -5.22
C GLN A 134 -0.02 -19.77 -5.10
N LEU A 135 -0.08 -20.63 -4.08
CA LEU A 135 0.84 -21.75 -3.95
C LEU A 135 0.38 -22.82 -4.94
N SER A 136 1.15 -23.06 -6.00
CA SER A 136 0.92 -24.16 -6.96
C SER A 136 1.15 -25.54 -6.34
N GLY A 137 1.71 -25.58 -5.13
CA GLY A 137 2.06 -26.81 -4.40
C GLY A 137 3.55 -27.16 -4.50
N ASP A 138 4.28 -26.50 -5.40
CA ASP A 138 5.71 -26.71 -5.64
C ASP A 138 6.58 -26.28 -4.45
N ASP A 139 7.75 -26.91 -4.33
CA ASP A 139 8.71 -26.66 -3.26
C ASP A 139 9.33 -25.24 -3.34
N ALA A 140 9.39 -24.69 -4.55
CA ALA A 140 9.78 -23.30 -4.81
C ALA A 140 8.81 -22.31 -4.16
N ASP A 141 7.50 -22.53 -4.26
CA ASP A 141 6.47 -21.64 -3.69
C ASP A 141 6.49 -21.65 -2.16
N LYS A 142 6.79 -22.81 -1.55
CA LYS A 142 6.97 -22.93 -0.08
C LYS A 142 8.20 -22.15 0.38
N THR A 143 9.30 -22.25 -0.36
CA THR A 143 10.55 -21.52 -0.09
C THR A 143 10.32 -20.01 -0.20
N LEU A 144 9.63 -19.57 -1.25
CA LEU A 144 9.25 -18.17 -1.48
C LEU A 144 8.35 -17.63 -0.36
N SER A 145 7.33 -18.39 0.05
CA SER A 145 6.47 -18.02 1.18
C SER A 145 7.28 -17.86 2.47
N LYS A 146 8.26 -18.74 2.71
CA LYS A 146 9.15 -18.64 3.88
C LYS A 146 10.00 -17.37 3.83
N GLN A 147 10.61 -17.07 2.69
CA GLN A 147 11.43 -15.87 2.51
C GLN A 147 10.62 -14.57 2.71
N LEU A 148 9.38 -14.51 2.22
CA LEU A 148 8.50 -13.37 2.47
C LEU A 148 8.14 -13.24 3.95
N LEU A 149 7.96 -14.36 4.66
CA LEU A 149 7.75 -14.37 6.11
C LEU A 149 9.01 -13.93 6.87
N ASP A 150 10.20 -14.24 6.37
CA ASP A 150 11.46 -13.79 6.99
C ASP A 150 11.62 -12.27 6.89
N VAL A 151 11.30 -11.69 5.72
CA VAL A 151 11.21 -10.23 5.55
C VAL A 151 10.18 -9.64 6.51
N ARG A 152 9.00 -10.27 6.62
CA ARG A 152 7.91 -9.85 7.51
C ARG A 152 8.32 -9.82 8.99
N ASN A 153 9.16 -10.77 9.42
CA ASN A 153 9.55 -10.93 10.83
C ASN A 153 10.85 -10.22 11.17
N GLY A 154 11.58 -9.73 10.17
CA GLY A 154 12.91 -9.15 10.34
C GLY A 154 13.97 -10.23 10.60
N THR A 155 13.72 -11.48 10.23
CA THR A 155 14.65 -12.61 10.36
C THR A 155 15.46 -12.86 9.09
N SER A 156 15.21 -12.08 8.03
CA SER A 156 16.04 -12.06 6.83
C SER A 156 17.50 -11.79 7.20
N ILE A 157 18.41 -12.68 6.80
CA ILE A 157 19.85 -12.54 7.06
C ILE A 157 20.33 -11.23 6.41
N GLY A 158 20.66 -10.26 7.25
CA GLY A 158 21.28 -9.01 6.84
C GLY A 158 22.78 -9.18 6.69
N GLU A 159 23.37 -8.41 5.79
CA GLU A 159 24.82 -8.27 5.73
C GLU A 159 25.33 -7.37 6.87
N LYS A 160 26.66 -7.25 7.01
CA LYS A 160 27.31 -6.47 8.08
C LYS A 160 26.89 -4.99 8.11
N ASP A 161 26.34 -4.47 7.02
CA ASP A 161 25.86 -3.08 6.88
C ASP A 161 24.37 -2.89 7.28
N GLY A 162 23.70 -3.95 7.75
CA GLY A 162 22.28 -3.92 8.10
C GLY A 162 21.34 -3.86 6.89
N ARG A 163 21.84 -4.06 5.67
CA ARG A 163 21.03 -4.22 4.46
C ARG A 163 20.77 -5.69 4.19
N VAL A 164 19.65 -5.95 3.53
CA VAL A 164 19.22 -7.28 3.10
C VAL A 164 19.23 -7.34 1.58
N SER A 165 19.71 -8.46 1.05
CA SER A 165 19.44 -8.85 -0.33
C SER A 165 18.07 -9.53 -0.36
N LEU A 166 17.26 -9.21 -1.37
CA LEU A 166 15.96 -9.84 -1.56
C LEU A 166 16.15 -11.12 -2.39
N PRO A 167 15.88 -12.31 -1.85
CA PRO A 167 16.12 -13.57 -2.54
C PRO A 167 15.02 -13.91 -3.56
N PHE A 168 14.09 -12.99 -3.81
CA PHE A 168 12.94 -13.16 -4.67
C PHE A 168 12.63 -11.88 -5.42
N GLY A 169 11.79 -12.01 -6.45
CA GLY A 169 11.48 -10.92 -7.38
C GLY A 169 12.65 -10.63 -8.31
N HIS A 170 12.34 -9.94 -9.40
CA HIS A 170 13.33 -9.61 -10.42
C HIS A 170 13.99 -8.28 -10.07
N ILE A 171 15.23 -8.34 -9.57
CA ILE A 171 16.05 -7.15 -9.33
C ILE A 171 16.39 -6.48 -10.67
N VAL A 172 16.26 -5.15 -10.71
CA VAL A 172 16.45 -4.33 -11.90
C VAL A 172 17.49 -3.25 -11.63
N SER A 173 18.40 -3.06 -12.58
CA SER A 173 19.56 -2.16 -12.51
C SER A 173 19.26 -0.70 -12.89
N ASP A 174 18.26 -0.44 -13.74
CA ASP A 174 17.80 0.91 -14.10
C ASP A 174 16.26 0.99 -14.04
N LEU A 175 15.71 2.12 -13.58
CA LEU A 175 14.27 2.42 -13.69
C LEU A 175 13.80 2.44 -15.15
N LYS A 176 14.69 2.75 -16.10
CA LYS A 176 14.38 2.63 -17.54
C LYS A 176 14.17 1.18 -17.96
N ASP A 177 14.90 0.24 -17.39
CA ASP A 177 14.71 -1.19 -17.67
C ASP A 177 13.33 -1.65 -17.19
N LEU A 178 12.80 -1.02 -16.14
CA LEU A 178 11.48 -1.26 -15.57
C LEU A 178 10.35 -0.81 -16.50
N MET A 179 10.54 0.33 -17.18
CA MET A 179 9.67 0.77 -18.28
C MET A 179 9.81 -0.10 -19.52
N ASN A 180 10.84 -0.96 -19.59
CA ASN A 180 11.05 -1.93 -20.64
C ASN A 180 10.72 -3.35 -20.15
N LYS A 181 9.71 -3.52 -19.29
CA LYS A 181 9.18 -4.84 -18.92
C LYS A 181 7.74 -5.03 -19.36
N ILE A 182 7.46 -6.24 -19.86
CA ILE A 182 6.10 -6.67 -20.18
C ILE A 182 5.26 -6.61 -18.90
N GLY A 183 4.03 -6.09 -19.01
CA GLY A 183 3.09 -5.91 -17.90
C GLY A 183 3.28 -4.62 -17.12
N ALA A 184 4.30 -3.80 -17.39
CA ALA A 184 4.50 -2.54 -16.69
C ALA A 184 3.38 -1.54 -17.04
N PRO A 185 2.65 -0.99 -16.04
CA PRO A 185 1.70 0.07 -16.29
C PRO A 185 2.45 1.39 -16.50
N ILE A 186 2.15 2.05 -17.60
CA ILE A 186 2.81 3.28 -18.04
C ILE A 186 1.79 4.34 -18.42
N MET A 187 2.24 5.58 -18.49
CA MET A 187 1.44 6.75 -18.81
C MET A 187 2.15 7.53 -19.91
N LEU A 188 1.37 7.97 -20.89
CA LEU A 188 1.86 8.80 -21.98
C LEU A 188 2.22 10.19 -21.48
N LEU A 189 3.34 10.74 -21.96
CA LEU A 189 3.85 12.07 -21.60
C LEU A 189 3.50 13.16 -22.62
N ARG A 190 2.91 12.77 -23.76
CA ARG A 190 2.71 13.64 -24.93
C ARG A 190 1.43 13.24 -25.64
N ASN A 191 0.86 14.16 -26.39
CA ASN A 191 -0.17 13.82 -27.35
C ASN A 191 0.48 13.16 -28.57
N LEU A 192 0.01 11.96 -28.94
CA LEU A 192 0.45 11.25 -30.14
C LEU A 192 -0.68 11.17 -31.17
N ASP A 193 -1.89 10.81 -30.72
CA ASP A 193 -3.05 10.62 -31.59
C ASP A 193 -4.35 11.02 -30.86
N PRO A 194 -4.64 12.32 -30.69
CA PRO A 194 -5.87 12.77 -30.05
C PRO A 194 -7.13 12.37 -30.85
N PRO A 195 -8.22 11.93 -30.21
CA PRO A 195 -8.44 11.88 -28.75
C PRO A 195 -8.02 10.55 -28.09
N LYS A 196 -7.42 9.63 -28.85
CA LYS A 196 -7.15 8.25 -28.43
C LYS A 196 -5.89 8.11 -27.56
N LEU A 197 -4.78 8.71 -27.98
CA LEU A 197 -3.49 8.70 -27.30
C LEU A 197 -3.06 10.13 -26.95
N CYS A 198 -3.62 10.63 -25.85
CA CYS A 198 -3.30 11.93 -25.29
C CYS A 198 -2.30 11.81 -24.13
N ASN A 199 -1.70 12.93 -23.74
CA ASN A 199 -0.95 13.01 -22.49
C ASN A 199 -1.79 12.45 -21.34
N GLU A 200 -1.14 11.75 -20.43
CA GLU A 200 -1.75 11.05 -19.29
C GLU A 200 -2.60 9.81 -19.60
N THR A 201 -2.70 9.40 -20.88
CA THR A 201 -3.33 8.12 -21.25
C THR A 201 -2.58 6.97 -20.59
N ARG A 202 -3.30 6.12 -19.87
CA ARG A 202 -2.74 4.97 -19.15
C ARG A 202 -2.70 3.75 -20.06
N LEU A 203 -1.58 3.04 -20.03
CA LEU A 203 -1.27 1.94 -20.95
C LEU A 203 -0.59 0.80 -20.19
N ILE A 204 -0.59 -0.41 -20.75
CA ILE A 204 0.15 -1.56 -20.22
C ILE A 204 0.97 -2.25 -21.32
N ILE A 205 2.25 -2.48 -21.08
CA ILE A 205 3.14 -3.11 -22.07
C ILE A 205 2.75 -4.57 -22.28
N LYS A 206 2.50 -4.96 -23.53
CA LYS A 206 2.25 -6.35 -23.94
C LYS A 206 3.48 -6.98 -24.54
N LYS A 207 4.21 -6.26 -25.39
CA LYS A 207 5.41 -6.76 -26.04
C LYS A 207 6.40 -5.64 -26.28
N ILE A 208 7.68 -6.01 -26.24
CA ILE A 208 8.79 -5.09 -26.41
C ILE A 208 9.58 -5.54 -27.63
N MET A 209 9.67 -4.66 -28.62
CA MET A 209 10.48 -4.85 -29.83
C MET A 209 11.63 -3.83 -29.83
N LEU A 210 12.58 -3.99 -30.77
CA LEU A 210 13.81 -3.17 -30.83
C LEU A 210 13.55 -1.65 -30.77
N SER A 211 12.53 -1.17 -31.47
CA SER A 211 12.24 0.28 -31.58
C SER A 211 10.79 0.66 -31.30
N VAL A 212 9.94 -0.32 -30.94
CA VAL A 212 8.49 -0.18 -30.80
C VAL A 212 7.99 -0.98 -29.61
N LEU A 213 7.03 -0.43 -28.87
CA LEU A 213 6.30 -1.13 -27.82
C LEU A 213 4.90 -1.47 -28.31
N GLU A 214 4.46 -2.71 -28.12
CA GLU A 214 3.06 -3.11 -28.24
C GLU A 214 2.40 -2.98 -26.87
N ILE A 215 1.27 -2.29 -26.82
CA ILE A 215 0.68 -1.77 -25.57
C ILE A 215 -0.83 -1.84 -25.67
N THR A 216 -1.50 -2.03 -24.55
CA THR A 216 -2.97 -1.95 -24.46
C THR A 216 -3.38 -0.70 -23.70
N ILE A 217 -4.38 0.03 -24.20
CA ILE A 217 -4.94 1.20 -23.51
C ILE A 217 -5.76 0.73 -22.29
N LEU A 218 -5.56 1.35 -21.13
CA LEU A 218 -6.25 0.99 -19.88
C LEU A 218 -7.44 1.90 -19.55
N THR A 219 -7.48 3.11 -20.11
CA THR A 219 -8.45 4.15 -19.71
C THR A 219 -8.99 4.92 -20.90
N GLY A 220 -10.26 5.33 -20.83
CA GLY A 220 -10.93 6.13 -21.85
C GLY A 220 -11.77 5.30 -22.82
N LYS A 221 -12.27 5.94 -23.89
CA LYS A 221 -13.19 5.30 -24.86
C LYS A 221 -12.53 4.19 -25.69
N ALA A 222 -11.21 4.25 -25.87
CA ALA A 222 -10.42 3.26 -26.60
C ALA A 222 -9.78 2.21 -25.67
N SER A 223 -10.31 2.03 -24.45
CA SER A 223 -9.78 1.04 -23.50
C SER A 223 -9.85 -0.37 -24.08
N GLY A 224 -8.80 -1.15 -23.89
CA GLY A 224 -8.66 -2.51 -24.43
C GLY A 224 -8.05 -2.57 -25.84
N GLU A 225 -7.95 -1.46 -26.55
CA GLU A 225 -7.38 -1.46 -27.90
C GLU A 225 -5.84 -1.61 -27.86
N PRO A 226 -5.25 -2.42 -28.76
CA PRO A 226 -3.81 -2.49 -28.94
C PRO A 226 -3.31 -1.26 -29.70
N VAL A 227 -2.15 -0.75 -29.29
CA VAL A 227 -1.44 0.37 -29.92
C VAL A 227 0.05 0.10 -29.93
N PHE A 228 0.75 0.74 -30.87
CA PHE A 228 2.21 0.65 -31.01
C PHE A 228 2.84 2.02 -30.75
N ILE A 229 3.77 2.12 -29.79
CA ILE A 229 4.52 3.38 -29.55
C ILE A 229 5.97 3.22 -29.97
N PRO A 230 6.44 4.00 -30.96
CA PRO A 230 7.85 4.05 -31.32
C PRO A 230 8.65 4.97 -30.39
N ARG A 231 9.99 4.87 -30.46
CA ARG A 231 10.86 5.89 -29.85
C ARG A 231 10.74 7.20 -30.63
N ILE A 232 10.51 8.30 -29.93
CA ILE A 232 10.34 9.64 -30.51
C ILE A 232 11.53 10.51 -30.11
N PRO A 233 12.05 11.37 -31.00
CA PRO A 233 13.06 12.33 -30.63
C PRO A 233 12.55 13.31 -29.56
N LEU A 234 13.38 13.52 -28.53
CA LEU A 234 13.27 14.60 -27.57
C LEU A 234 14.40 15.58 -27.86
N ILE A 235 14.04 16.84 -28.07
CA ILE A 235 14.97 17.96 -28.23
C ILE A 235 14.75 18.84 -26.99
N PRO A 236 15.70 18.91 -26.04
CA PRO A 236 15.61 19.84 -24.91
C PRO A 236 15.84 21.26 -25.41
N SER A 237 14.99 22.19 -24.98
CA SER A 237 15.08 23.61 -25.34
C SER A 237 16.09 24.40 -24.50
N ASP A 238 16.47 23.87 -23.34
CA ASP A 238 17.17 24.62 -22.28
C ASP A 238 18.69 24.40 -22.28
N MET A 239 19.28 23.92 -23.38
CA MET A 239 20.71 23.63 -23.47
C MET A 239 21.41 24.52 -24.51
N PRO A 240 22.67 24.96 -24.25
CA PRO A 240 23.41 25.83 -25.17
C PRO A 240 23.88 25.14 -26.46
N PHE A 241 23.50 23.88 -26.69
CA PHE A 241 23.84 23.09 -27.88
C PHE A 241 22.64 22.26 -28.35
N GLN A 242 22.60 21.95 -29.65
CA GLN A 242 21.55 21.11 -30.22
C GLN A 242 21.75 19.65 -29.81
N TYR A 243 20.84 19.13 -28.99
CA TYR A 243 20.83 17.75 -28.50
C TYR A 243 19.54 17.05 -28.90
N LYS A 244 19.64 15.85 -29.48
CA LYS A 244 18.49 15.02 -29.87
C LYS A 244 18.63 13.63 -29.27
N ARG A 245 17.67 13.23 -28.42
CA ARG A 245 17.63 11.89 -27.81
C ARG A 245 16.38 11.14 -28.26
N LEU A 246 16.56 9.96 -28.85
CA LEU A 246 15.44 9.05 -29.13
C LEU A 246 15.03 8.33 -27.86
N GLN A 247 13.78 8.48 -27.43
CA GLN A 247 13.24 7.79 -26.26
C GLN A 247 11.73 7.56 -26.40
N PHE A 248 11.21 6.59 -25.65
CA PHE A 248 9.75 6.44 -25.55
C PHE A 248 9.15 7.62 -24.76
N PRO A 249 8.03 8.21 -25.21
CA PRO A 249 7.36 9.32 -24.54
C PRO A 249 6.51 8.84 -23.35
N LEU A 250 7.08 8.03 -22.46
CA LEU A 250 6.37 7.28 -21.43
C LEU A 250 6.98 7.51 -20.04
N LYS A 251 6.15 7.45 -19.00
CA LYS A 251 6.56 7.33 -17.59
C LYS A 251 5.79 6.17 -16.94
N LEU A 252 6.23 5.68 -15.79
CA LEU A 252 5.44 4.71 -15.02
C LEU A 252 4.09 5.33 -14.60
N SER A 253 3.00 4.58 -14.81
CA SER A 253 1.66 4.92 -14.34
C SER A 253 1.41 4.25 -12.99
N PHE A 254 0.58 4.87 -12.15
CA PHE A 254 0.22 4.35 -10.82
C PHE A 254 1.39 4.24 -9.83
N VAL A 255 2.27 5.24 -9.80
CA VAL A 255 3.17 5.39 -8.65
C VAL A 255 2.33 5.76 -7.44
N ILE A 256 2.09 4.77 -6.59
CA ILE A 256 1.52 4.96 -5.26
C ILE A 256 2.62 4.73 -4.24
N SER A 257 2.56 5.46 -3.12
CA SER A 257 3.44 5.16 -2.01
C SER A 257 3.11 3.78 -1.43
N ILE A 258 4.11 3.09 -0.89
CA ILE A 258 3.95 1.80 -0.21
C ILE A 258 2.83 1.86 0.84
N ASN A 259 2.77 2.94 1.63
CA ASN A 259 1.74 3.12 2.66
C ASN A 259 0.31 3.18 2.06
N LYS A 260 0.14 3.71 0.84
CA LYS A 260 -1.17 3.75 0.15
C LYS A 260 -1.52 2.42 -0.53
N ALA A 261 -0.50 1.64 -0.91
CA ALA A 261 -0.64 0.31 -1.51
C ALA A 261 -1.04 -0.76 -0.48
N GLN A 262 -0.95 -0.47 0.82
CA GLN A 262 -1.35 -1.41 1.85
C GLN A 262 -2.80 -1.87 1.66
N GLY A 263 -3.00 -3.18 1.84
CA GLY A 263 -4.30 -3.82 1.60
C GLY A 263 -4.58 -4.17 0.14
N GLN A 264 -3.90 -3.56 -0.82
CA GLN A 264 -4.13 -3.84 -2.25
C GLN A 264 -3.44 -5.14 -2.69
N SER A 265 -4.10 -5.84 -3.62
CA SER A 265 -3.52 -6.93 -4.41
C SER A 265 -3.39 -6.42 -5.85
N VAL A 266 -2.23 -6.60 -6.47
CA VAL A 266 -2.00 -6.28 -7.88
C VAL A 266 -1.38 -7.49 -8.58
N ASP A 267 -1.66 -7.66 -9.87
CA ASP A 267 -1.15 -8.80 -10.63
C ASP A 267 0.35 -8.69 -10.90
N VAL A 268 0.82 -7.46 -11.11
CA VAL A 268 2.22 -7.10 -11.36
C VAL A 268 2.54 -5.86 -10.53
N ALA A 269 3.65 -5.91 -9.79
CA ALA A 269 4.12 -4.78 -8.99
C ALA A 269 5.55 -4.42 -9.33
N VAL A 270 5.80 -3.12 -9.19
CA VAL A 270 7.08 -2.50 -9.43
C VAL A 270 7.45 -1.73 -8.16
N LEU A 271 8.46 -2.21 -7.44
CA LEU A 271 8.92 -1.61 -6.19
C LEU A 271 10.17 -0.78 -6.46
N ASN A 272 10.04 0.54 -6.37
CA ASN A 272 11.17 1.46 -6.47
C ASN A 272 11.79 1.71 -5.08
N LEU A 273 12.97 1.13 -4.85
CA LEU A 273 13.80 1.27 -3.65
C LEU A 273 15.11 2.01 -3.95
N ALA A 274 15.06 3.01 -4.85
CA ALA A 274 16.17 3.93 -5.10
C ALA A 274 16.75 4.48 -3.77
N GLU A 275 15.84 4.88 -2.89
CA GLU A 275 16.12 5.15 -1.49
C GLU A 275 15.66 3.96 -0.63
N PRO A 276 16.42 3.56 0.40
CA PRO A 276 16.00 2.51 1.32
C PRO A 276 14.68 2.86 2.01
N VAL A 277 13.87 1.84 2.31
CA VAL A 277 12.71 2.04 3.18
C VAL A 277 13.13 2.54 4.57
N PHE A 278 12.27 3.33 5.20
CA PHE A 278 12.62 4.04 6.44
C PHE A 278 11.68 3.73 7.60
N SER A 279 10.51 3.14 7.35
CA SER A 279 9.50 2.88 8.38
C SER A 279 9.10 1.39 8.42
N HIS A 280 8.53 0.99 9.56
CA HIS A 280 8.14 -0.37 9.87
C HIS A 280 7.31 -1.02 8.77
N GLY A 281 7.70 -2.24 8.37
CA GLY A 281 6.87 -3.09 7.50
C GLY A 281 6.70 -2.59 6.07
N GLN A 282 7.31 -1.47 5.66
CA GLN A 282 7.20 -0.93 4.31
C GLN A 282 7.69 -1.92 3.26
N LEU A 283 8.87 -2.53 3.47
CA LEU A 283 9.41 -3.53 2.55
C LEU A 283 8.46 -4.71 2.40
N TYR A 284 7.94 -5.23 3.52
CA TYR A 284 6.96 -6.33 3.51
C TYR A 284 5.67 -5.94 2.76
N VAL A 285 5.12 -4.75 2.98
CA VAL A 285 3.93 -4.28 2.26
C VAL A 285 4.17 -4.20 0.76
N GLY A 286 5.32 -3.66 0.33
CA GLY A 286 5.71 -3.62 -1.08
C GLY A 286 5.77 -5.01 -1.71
N CYS A 287 6.49 -5.94 -1.08
CA CYS A 287 6.67 -7.29 -1.59
C CYS A 287 5.39 -8.15 -1.56
N SER A 288 4.50 -7.93 -0.57
CA SER A 288 3.26 -8.70 -0.40
C SER A 288 2.06 -8.16 -1.20
N SER A 289 2.29 -7.19 -2.09
CA SER A 289 1.27 -6.61 -2.96
C SER A 289 0.89 -7.53 -4.13
N VAL A 290 1.77 -8.44 -4.54
CA VAL A 290 1.51 -9.43 -5.60
C VAL A 290 1.17 -10.80 -5.05
N GLY A 291 0.37 -11.56 -5.80
CA GLY A 291 0.08 -12.97 -5.49
C GLY A 291 1.16 -13.94 -5.98
N ASN A 292 1.96 -13.54 -6.97
CA ASN A 292 3.08 -14.29 -7.52
C ASN A 292 4.34 -13.43 -7.52
N LEU A 293 5.40 -13.88 -6.84
CA LEU A 293 6.65 -13.10 -6.71
C LEU A 293 7.44 -13.00 -8.03
N ASN A 294 7.16 -13.84 -9.03
CA ASN A 294 7.71 -13.68 -10.39
C ASN A 294 7.15 -12.42 -11.08
N HIS A 295 6.03 -11.88 -10.59
CA HIS A 295 5.46 -10.64 -11.09
C HIS A 295 5.88 -9.42 -10.25
N LEU A 296 6.84 -9.60 -9.34
CA LEU A 296 7.44 -8.52 -8.56
C LEU A 296 8.75 -8.09 -9.20
N PHE A 297 8.84 -6.83 -9.60
CA PHE A 297 10.05 -6.20 -10.10
C PHE A 297 10.56 -5.19 -9.08
N ILE A 298 11.83 -5.27 -8.70
CA ILE A 298 12.41 -4.42 -7.66
C ILE A 298 13.59 -3.65 -8.23
N TYR A 299 13.52 -2.33 -8.18
CA TYR A 299 14.67 -1.48 -8.41
C TYR A 299 15.31 -1.16 -7.07
N ALA A 300 16.51 -1.67 -6.81
CA ALA A 300 17.28 -1.40 -5.60
C ALA A 300 18.75 -1.16 -6.00
N PRO A 301 19.32 0.03 -5.74
CA PRO A 301 20.74 0.27 -6.01
C PRO A 301 21.59 -0.76 -5.29
N GLN A 302 22.57 -1.33 -6.01
CA GLN A 302 23.47 -2.39 -5.50
C GLN A 302 22.75 -3.70 -5.11
N GLY A 303 21.47 -3.86 -5.50
CA GLY A 303 20.68 -5.07 -5.23
C GLY A 303 20.30 -5.26 -3.74
N LYS A 304 20.46 -4.23 -2.91
CA LYS A 304 20.28 -4.31 -1.46
C LYS A 304 19.36 -3.21 -0.95
N THR A 305 18.65 -3.49 0.13
CA THR A 305 17.77 -2.49 0.78
C THR A 305 17.75 -2.68 2.29
N LYS A 306 17.12 -1.76 3.04
CA LYS A 306 16.92 -1.93 4.48
C LYS A 306 15.63 -2.72 4.75
N ASN A 307 15.62 -3.54 5.78
CA ASN A 307 14.40 -4.13 6.31
C ASN A 307 14.12 -3.55 7.71
N VAL A 308 13.14 -2.65 7.82
CA VAL A 308 12.80 -1.98 9.08
C VAL A 308 11.65 -2.72 9.75
N VAL A 309 11.95 -3.38 10.87
CA VAL A 309 10.97 -4.11 11.70
C VAL A 309 11.15 -3.68 13.16
N TYR A 310 10.05 -3.33 13.81
CA TYR A 310 9.99 -2.88 15.20
C TYR A 310 9.43 -4.04 15.99
N GLN A 311 10.26 -4.65 16.83
CA GLN A 311 9.85 -5.83 17.60
C GLN A 311 8.78 -5.47 18.64
N GLU A 312 8.77 -4.25 19.15
CA GLU A 312 7.77 -3.71 20.08
C GLU A 312 6.37 -3.68 19.45
N ALA A 313 6.28 -3.36 18.16
CA ALA A 313 5.01 -3.41 17.42
C ALA A 313 4.52 -4.85 17.19
N LEU A 314 5.41 -5.85 17.28
CA LEU A 314 5.10 -7.26 17.08
C LEU A 314 4.72 -8.00 18.37
N GLN A 315 5.26 -7.59 19.51
CA GLN A 315 4.94 -8.12 20.84
C GLN A 315 3.45 -7.93 21.18
N THR A 316 2.89 -8.82 21.99
CA THR A 316 1.43 -9.00 22.17
C THR A 316 0.98 -8.75 23.59
#